data_AF-A0A0H4CI94-F1
#
_entry.id   AF-A0A0H4CI94-F1
#
_cell.length_a   1.000
_cell.length_b   1.000
_cell.length_c   1.000
_cell.angle_alpha   90.00
_cell.angle_beta   90.00
_cell.angle_gamma   90.00
#
_symmetry.space_group_name_H-M   'P 1'
#
loop_
_entity.id
_entity.type
_entity.pdbx_description
1 polymer ?
#
loop_
_entity_poly.entity_id
_entity_poly.type
_entity_poly.pdbx_seq_one_letter_code
_entity_poly.pdbx_strand_id
1 'polypeptide(L)'
;MVALNQRHALLQSTEHALAALDDEQRARSTYIAKMIMAGSVGLFDAALNYLWDETVIELRKRVIGYDLSYFYAVAETSQSRRNELKSAEDLVKLDDAKLLSGARQIGLISDVGYRQIDHIRFMRNYASAAHPNQVTLSGLQLADWLETCIREVITLPHNNVVAEIKKLLVNVQAARLDNNYLAQAAVFFKGLPGEQADTLARGLFGVYTTVGGEPHALDNIRELWPKLWPYVSEDTRFWAGTRLARFLANADQAQAVLARQLIDLVQGGSYLPQEIKVTELAEALEELLNVHLAWDNFYNEPRVARRLAELVGQHGSVPDNLVRQYVKTLVTVFLTNGHGEAKAANPIYLDLIGRFDPEQASIALRAFTDAEISSQLQRSLSRKKWDELLNMIDVKITSRPERELLQAVREFPGTPDKLRLDSGIKRYLAALPN
;
A
#
# COMPACT_ATOMS: atom_id res chain seq x y z
N MET A 1 -12.01 -22.00 -51.61
CA MET A 1 -12.91 -20.90 -51.20
C MET A 1 -13.86 -21.43 -50.13
N VAL A 2 -13.97 -20.77 -48.99
CA VAL A 2 -14.77 -21.24 -47.84
C VAL A 2 -16.27 -21.10 -48.13
N ALA A 3 -17.10 -21.98 -47.56
CA ALA A 3 -18.56 -22.00 -47.73
C ALA A 3 -19.25 -20.71 -47.26
N LEU A 4 -20.38 -20.35 -47.91
CA LEU A 4 -21.09 -19.09 -47.67
C LEU A 4 -21.59 -18.94 -46.22
N ASN A 5 -22.07 -20.02 -45.61
CA ASN A 5 -22.53 -20.02 -44.21
C ASN A 5 -21.43 -19.62 -43.22
N GLN A 6 -20.17 -20.02 -43.47
CA GLN A 6 -19.04 -19.63 -42.64
C GLN A 6 -18.72 -18.14 -42.77
N ARG A 7 -18.88 -17.56 -43.96
CA ARG A 7 -18.68 -16.12 -44.18
C ARG A 7 -19.74 -15.30 -43.45
N HIS A 8 -21.00 -15.74 -43.49
CA HIS A 8 -22.08 -15.11 -42.71
C HIS A 8 -21.82 -15.19 -41.21
N ALA A 9 -21.40 -16.36 -40.72
CA ALA A 9 -21.07 -16.53 -39.30
C ALA A 9 -19.96 -15.57 -38.84
N LEU A 10 -18.90 -15.42 -39.64
CA LEU A 10 -17.84 -14.44 -39.36
C LEU A 10 -18.40 -13.02 -39.25
N LEU A 11 -19.14 -12.56 -40.25
CA LEU A 11 -19.61 -11.16 -40.31
C LEU A 11 -20.57 -10.82 -39.17
N GLN A 12 -21.48 -11.73 -38.81
CA GLN A 12 -22.41 -11.54 -37.70
C GLN A 12 -21.70 -11.50 -36.35
N SER A 13 -20.70 -12.35 -36.15
CA SER A 13 -19.96 -12.41 -34.87
C SER A 13 -18.93 -11.30 -34.71
N THR A 14 -18.40 -10.76 -35.81
CA THR A 14 -17.37 -9.71 -35.77
C THR A 14 -17.90 -8.41 -35.18
N GLU A 15 -19.18 -8.07 -35.40
CA GLU A 15 -19.80 -6.87 -34.83
C GLU A 15 -19.69 -6.84 -33.29
N HIS A 16 -19.88 -7.99 -32.65
CA HIS A 16 -19.73 -8.13 -31.20
C HIS A 16 -18.29 -7.86 -30.74
N ALA A 17 -17.30 -8.46 -31.41
CA ALA A 17 -15.89 -8.28 -31.07
C ALA A 17 -15.44 -6.81 -31.17
N LEU A 18 -15.92 -6.08 -32.19
CA LEU A 18 -15.59 -4.67 -32.41
C LEU A 18 -16.22 -3.73 -31.38
N ALA A 19 -17.26 -4.16 -30.66
CA ALA A 19 -17.94 -3.35 -29.64
C ALA A 19 -16.98 -2.88 -28.53
N ALA A 20 -15.91 -3.62 -28.26
CA ALA A 20 -14.91 -3.29 -27.26
C ALA A 20 -13.91 -2.18 -27.69
N LEU A 21 -13.85 -1.83 -28.98
CA LEU A 21 -12.96 -0.79 -29.49
C LEU A 21 -13.64 0.58 -29.45
N ASP A 22 -12.92 1.60 -28.98
CA ASP A 22 -13.34 3.00 -29.07
C ASP A 22 -13.24 3.57 -30.50
N ASP A 23 -13.77 4.78 -30.72
CA ASP A 23 -13.82 5.39 -32.05
C ASP A 23 -12.42 5.66 -32.64
N GLU A 24 -11.42 5.96 -31.80
CA GLU A 24 -10.05 6.20 -32.25
C GLU A 24 -9.37 4.90 -32.67
N GLN A 25 -9.54 3.84 -31.87
CA GLN A 25 -9.07 2.49 -32.15
C GLN A 25 -9.69 1.95 -33.44
N ARG A 26 -11.00 2.12 -33.62
CA ARG A 26 -11.70 1.73 -34.86
C ARG A 26 -11.16 2.47 -36.07
N ALA A 27 -10.97 3.79 -35.96
CA ALA A 27 -10.49 4.62 -37.06
C ALA A 27 -9.07 4.23 -37.53
N ARG A 28 -8.21 3.77 -36.62
CA ARG A 28 -6.82 3.41 -36.94
C ARG A 28 -6.60 1.93 -37.31
N SER A 29 -7.56 1.05 -37.02
CA SER A 29 -7.43 -0.40 -37.24
C SER A 29 -7.63 -0.85 -38.69
N THR A 30 -6.67 -0.45 -39.54
CA THR A 30 -6.69 -0.70 -40.98
C THR A 30 -6.61 -2.19 -41.32
N TYR A 31 -5.88 -3.00 -40.54
CA TYR A 31 -5.76 -4.43 -40.83
C TYR A 31 -6.96 -5.24 -40.34
N ILE A 32 -7.69 -4.76 -39.31
CA ILE A 32 -9.00 -5.34 -38.97
C ILE A 32 -9.99 -5.15 -40.13
N ALA A 33 -10.01 -3.96 -40.75
CA ALA A 33 -10.83 -3.73 -41.94
C ALA A 33 -10.45 -4.67 -43.09
N LYS A 34 -9.14 -4.87 -43.36
CA LYS A 34 -8.65 -5.82 -44.36
C LYS A 34 -9.03 -7.27 -44.03
N MET A 35 -8.97 -7.65 -42.76
CA MET A 35 -9.38 -8.96 -42.26
C MET A 35 -10.85 -9.24 -42.56
N ILE A 36 -11.74 -8.29 -42.23
CA ILE A 36 -13.19 -8.40 -42.48
C ILE A 36 -13.46 -8.52 -43.98
N MET A 37 -12.79 -7.68 -44.80
CA MET A 37 -12.95 -7.73 -46.26
C MET A 37 -12.49 -9.06 -46.84
N ALA A 38 -11.31 -9.57 -46.47
CA ALA A 38 -10.82 -10.88 -46.89
C ALA A 38 -11.74 -12.02 -46.42
N GLY A 39 -12.24 -11.95 -45.19
CA GLY A 39 -13.21 -12.89 -44.63
C GLY A 39 -14.53 -12.92 -45.41
N SER A 40 -15.05 -11.75 -45.79
CA SER A 40 -16.33 -11.63 -46.52
C SER A 40 -16.32 -12.36 -47.88
N VAL A 41 -15.16 -12.42 -48.54
CA VAL A 41 -14.96 -13.14 -49.81
C VAL A 41 -14.48 -14.58 -49.62
N GLY A 42 -14.29 -15.03 -48.36
CA GLY A 42 -13.93 -16.39 -48.02
C GLY A 42 -12.43 -16.71 -48.09
N LEU A 43 -11.57 -15.71 -47.99
CA LEU A 43 -10.11 -15.82 -47.90
C LEU A 43 -9.67 -15.81 -46.42
N PHE A 44 -9.99 -16.89 -45.71
CA PHE A 44 -9.82 -16.96 -44.25
C PHE A 44 -8.37 -17.04 -43.79
N ASP A 45 -7.49 -17.61 -44.61
CA ASP A 45 -6.04 -17.60 -44.41
C ASP A 45 -5.47 -16.18 -44.49
N ALA A 46 -5.88 -15.40 -45.49
CA ALA A 46 -5.51 -13.99 -45.61
C ALA A 46 -6.09 -13.14 -44.48
N ALA A 47 -7.36 -13.41 -44.11
CA ALA A 47 -8.02 -12.74 -42.99
C ALA A 47 -7.25 -12.94 -41.67
N LEU A 48 -6.81 -14.17 -41.39
CA LEU A 48 -6.00 -14.49 -40.21
C LEU A 48 -4.64 -13.78 -40.22
N ASN A 49 -3.99 -13.68 -41.38
CA ASN A 49 -2.75 -12.93 -41.51
C ASN A 49 -2.94 -11.44 -41.21
N TYR A 50 -4.02 -10.82 -41.74
CA TYR A 50 -4.31 -9.43 -41.42
C TYR A 50 -4.65 -9.20 -39.94
N LEU A 51 -5.40 -10.11 -39.31
CA LEU A 51 -5.62 -10.04 -37.86
C LEU A 51 -4.30 -10.08 -37.08
N TRP A 52 -3.42 -11.00 -37.47
CA TRP A 52 -2.11 -11.12 -36.84
C TRP A 52 -1.25 -9.88 -37.03
N ASP A 53 -1.23 -9.29 -38.23
CA ASP A 53 -0.52 -8.06 -38.52
C ASP A 53 -0.99 -6.91 -37.63
N GLU A 54 -2.31 -6.72 -37.47
CA GLU A 54 -2.86 -5.72 -36.55
C GLU A 54 -2.37 -5.98 -35.11
N THR A 55 -2.45 -7.23 -34.67
CA THR A 55 -2.09 -7.64 -33.30
C THR A 55 -0.61 -7.34 -33.01
N VAL A 56 0.29 -7.67 -33.94
CA VAL A 56 1.73 -7.39 -33.80
C VAL A 56 2.01 -5.88 -33.81
N ILE A 57 1.35 -5.13 -34.68
CA ILE A 57 1.50 -3.67 -34.73
C ILE A 57 1.06 -3.03 -33.40
N GLU A 58 -0.11 -3.41 -32.89
CA GLU A 58 -0.61 -2.89 -31.62
C GLU A 58 0.28 -3.33 -30.45
N LEU A 59 0.76 -4.58 -30.43
CA LEU A 59 1.70 -5.03 -29.41
C LEU A 59 2.99 -4.20 -29.43
N ARG A 60 3.57 -3.94 -30.61
CA ARG A 60 4.76 -3.08 -30.75
C ARG A 60 4.50 -1.66 -30.25
N LYS A 61 3.35 -1.05 -30.57
CA LYS A 61 3.00 0.31 -30.06
C LYS A 61 3.01 0.37 -28.53
N ARG A 62 2.53 -0.67 -27.86
CA ARG A 62 2.55 -0.77 -26.38
C ARG A 62 3.95 -1.04 -25.82
N VAL A 63 4.76 -1.81 -26.53
CA VAL A 63 6.18 -1.99 -26.20
C VAL A 63 6.97 -0.68 -26.37
N ILE A 64 6.60 0.19 -27.32
CA ILE A 64 7.24 1.51 -27.49
C ILE A 64 6.93 2.43 -26.31
N GLY A 65 5.72 2.37 -25.74
CA GLY A 65 5.36 3.07 -24.51
C GLY A 65 6.03 2.50 -23.25
N TYR A 66 6.99 1.60 -23.43
CA TYR A 66 7.73 0.92 -22.38
C TYR A 66 9.24 1.17 -22.49
N ASP A 67 10.01 0.74 -21.50
CA ASP A 67 11.48 0.78 -21.60
C ASP A 67 11.97 -0.25 -22.62
N LEU A 68 12.26 0.23 -23.83
CA LEU A 68 12.77 -0.56 -24.94
C LEU A 68 14.08 -1.28 -24.60
N SER A 69 14.97 -0.67 -23.81
CA SER A 69 16.26 -1.27 -23.45
C SER A 69 16.06 -2.49 -22.56
N TYR A 70 15.17 -2.38 -21.56
CA TYR A 70 14.82 -3.51 -20.70
C TYR A 70 14.04 -4.58 -21.48
N PHE A 71 13.08 -4.17 -22.32
CA PHE A 71 12.36 -5.12 -23.17
C PHE A 71 13.32 -5.92 -24.06
N TYR A 72 14.29 -5.29 -24.72
CA TYR A 72 15.30 -5.99 -25.52
C TYR A 72 16.18 -6.90 -24.69
N ALA A 73 16.55 -6.50 -23.47
CA ALA A 73 17.33 -7.33 -22.55
C ALA A 73 16.63 -8.67 -22.24
N VAL A 74 15.30 -8.63 -22.12
CA VAL A 74 14.44 -9.76 -21.74
C VAL A 74 14.02 -10.58 -22.97
N ALA A 75 13.68 -9.93 -24.08
CA ALA A 75 13.19 -10.57 -25.30
C ALA A 75 14.29 -11.26 -26.13
N GLU A 76 15.53 -10.78 -26.06
CA GLU A 76 16.67 -11.37 -26.77
C GLU A 76 17.79 -11.74 -25.79
N THR A 77 18.09 -13.04 -25.71
CA THR A 77 19.12 -13.55 -24.79
C THR A 77 20.52 -13.48 -25.40
N SER A 78 20.61 -13.40 -26.74
CA SER A 78 21.89 -13.28 -27.44
C SER A 78 22.46 -11.86 -27.33
N GLN A 79 23.64 -11.74 -26.71
CA GLN A 79 24.32 -10.44 -26.54
C GLN A 79 24.63 -9.75 -27.88
N SER A 80 25.04 -10.50 -28.91
CA SER A 80 25.36 -9.94 -30.22
C SER A 80 24.13 -9.34 -30.90
N ARG A 81 22.99 -10.03 -30.85
CA ARG A 81 21.73 -9.53 -31.41
C ARG A 81 21.15 -8.36 -30.62
N ARG A 82 21.26 -8.36 -29.30
CA ARG A 82 20.83 -7.22 -28.47
C ARG A 82 21.55 -5.91 -28.83
N ASN A 83 22.82 -5.97 -29.20
CA ASN A 83 23.57 -4.77 -29.59
C ASN A 83 23.02 -4.08 -30.85
N GLU A 84 22.22 -4.80 -31.65
CA GLU A 84 21.55 -4.30 -32.85
C GLU A 84 20.14 -3.73 -32.58
N LEU A 85 19.67 -3.82 -31.32
CA LEU A 85 18.34 -3.41 -30.87
C LEU A 85 18.46 -2.24 -29.89
N LYS A 86 18.14 -1.01 -30.34
CA LYS A 86 18.32 0.20 -29.53
C LYS A 86 17.09 1.11 -29.52
N SER A 87 16.39 1.19 -30.63
CA SER A 87 15.30 2.14 -30.88
C SER A 87 13.99 1.42 -31.15
N ALA A 88 12.88 2.18 -31.21
CA ALA A 88 11.57 1.63 -31.56
C ALA A 88 11.56 0.99 -32.97
N GLU A 89 12.36 1.54 -33.89
CA GLU A 89 12.48 1.04 -35.27
C GLU A 89 13.09 -0.37 -35.31
N ASP A 90 13.88 -0.73 -34.29
CA ASP A 90 14.52 -2.05 -34.22
C ASP A 90 13.57 -3.17 -33.79
N LEU A 91 12.36 -2.86 -33.30
CA LEU A 91 11.37 -3.87 -32.89
C LEU A 91 10.98 -4.81 -34.04
N VAL A 92 11.11 -4.36 -35.29
CA VAL A 92 10.82 -5.17 -36.48
C VAL A 92 11.84 -6.28 -36.70
N LYS A 93 13.03 -6.17 -36.09
CA LYS A 93 14.10 -7.18 -36.17
C LYS A 93 13.87 -8.36 -35.23
N LEU A 94 12.98 -8.21 -34.24
CA LEU A 94 12.55 -9.31 -33.41
C LEU A 94 11.52 -10.16 -34.15
N ASP A 95 11.68 -11.48 -34.07
CA ASP A 95 10.63 -12.38 -34.50
C ASP A 95 9.40 -12.27 -33.57
N ASP A 96 8.23 -12.61 -34.12
CA ASP A 96 6.95 -12.49 -33.42
C ASP A 96 6.88 -13.33 -32.14
N ALA A 97 7.61 -14.46 -32.07
CA ALA A 97 7.65 -15.31 -30.89
C ALA A 97 8.40 -14.64 -29.74
N LYS A 98 9.55 -14.02 -30.04
CA LYS A 98 10.34 -13.23 -29.09
C LYS A 98 9.60 -11.97 -28.64
N LEU A 99 8.93 -11.29 -29.58
CA LEU A 99 8.10 -10.14 -29.24
C LEU A 99 7.01 -10.53 -28.22
N LEU A 100 6.29 -11.62 -28.48
CA LEU A 100 5.22 -12.10 -27.61
C LEU A 100 5.74 -12.63 -26.27
N SER A 101 6.82 -13.41 -26.27
CA SER A 101 7.45 -13.91 -25.03
C SER A 101 8.01 -12.75 -24.20
N GLY A 102 8.65 -11.78 -24.84
CA GLY A 102 9.14 -10.56 -24.19
C GLY A 102 7.99 -9.78 -23.55
N ALA A 103 6.88 -9.56 -24.28
CA ALA A 103 5.70 -8.88 -23.77
C ALA A 103 5.14 -9.56 -22.51
N ARG A 104 5.11 -10.90 -22.48
CA ARG A 104 4.73 -11.65 -21.27
C ARG A 104 5.72 -11.43 -20.12
N GLN A 105 7.01 -11.55 -20.38
CA GLN A 105 8.04 -11.45 -19.34
C GLN A 105 8.08 -10.07 -18.69
N ILE A 106 7.88 -9.00 -19.48
CA ILE A 106 7.77 -7.63 -18.93
C ILE A 106 6.42 -7.37 -18.25
N GLY A 107 5.45 -8.29 -18.35
CA GLY A 107 4.11 -8.15 -17.77
C GLY A 107 3.15 -7.30 -18.59
N LEU A 108 3.41 -7.10 -19.88
CA LEU A 108 2.49 -6.40 -20.78
C LEU A 108 1.25 -7.25 -21.09
N ILE A 109 1.42 -8.57 -21.19
CA ILE A 109 0.33 -9.53 -21.33
C ILE A 109 0.41 -10.58 -20.21
N SER A 110 -0.74 -11.09 -19.78
CA SER A 110 -0.83 -12.14 -18.76
C SER A 110 -0.31 -13.49 -19.31
N ASP A 111 -0.02 -14.46 -18.43
CA ASP A 111 0.33 -15.82 -18.87
C ASP A 111 -0.83 -16.48 -19.66
N VAL A 112 -2.07 -16.20 -19.28
CA VAL A 112 -3.26 -16.70 -19.98
C VAL A 112 -3.38 -16.05 -21.36
N GLY A 113 -3.30 -14.72 -21.43
CA GLY A 113 -3.35 -13.97 -22.69
C GLY A 113 -2.22 -14.38 -23.62
N TYR A 114 -1.00 -14.57 -23.11
CA TYR A 114 0.11 -15.12 -23.88
C TYR A 114 -0.22 -16.47 -24.52
N ARG A 115 -0.80 -17.42 -23.76
CA ARG A 115 -1.15 -18.74 -24.29
C ARG A 115 -2.21 -18.66 -25.39
N GLN A 116 -3.21 -17.78 -25.22
CA GLN A 116 -4.25 -17.55 -26.21
C GLN A 116 -3.68 -16.95 -27.50
N ILE A 117 -2.87 -15.90 -27.39
CA ILE A 117 -2.27 -15.23 -28.56
C ILE A 117 -1.23 -16.10 -29.25
N ASP A 118 -0.42 -16.85 -28.50
CA ASP A 118 0.57 -17.78 -29.09
C ASP A 118 -0.12 -18.94 -29.83
N HIS A 119 -1.30 -19.38 -29.37
CA HIS A 119 -2.11 -20.33 -30.12
C HIS A 119 -2.58 -19.76 -31.46
N ILE A 120 -3.03 -18.50 -31.50
CA ILE A 120 -3.41 -17.83 -32.76
C ILE A 120 -2.21 -17.71 -33.70
N ARG A 121 -1.03 -17.34 -33.18
CA ARG A 121 0.25 -17.32 -33.93
C ARG A 121 0.58 -18.68 -34.54
N PHE A 122 0.44 -19.73 -33.74
CA PHE A 122 0.63 -21.11 -34.18
C PHE A 122 -0.36 -21.44 -35.31
N MET A 123 -1.66 -21.19 -35.11
CA MET A 123 -2.67 -21.47 -36.14
C MET A 123 -2.42 -20.68 -37.43
N ARG A 124 -1.98 -19.42 -37.35
CA ARG A 124 -1.59 -18.60 -38.51
C ARG A 124 -0.47 -19.24 -39.32
N ASN A 125 0.55 -19.77 -38.67
CA ASN A 125 1.67 -20.42 -39.35
C ASN A 125 1.26 -21.75 -40.01
N TYR A 126 0.31 -22.47 -39.40
CA TYR A 126 -0.14 -23.78 -39.90
C TYR A 126 -1.25 -23.71 -40.95
N ALA A 127 -2.08 -22.66 -40.93
CA ALA A 127 -3.17 -22.44 -41.88
C ALA A 127 -2.74 -21.71 -43.17
N SER A 128 -1.46 -21.33 -43.29
CA SER A 128 -0.94 -20.65 -44.47
C SER A 128 -0.96 -21.55 -45.72
N ALA A 129 -1.38 -20.99 -46.85
CA ALA A 129 -1.47 -21.67 -48.15
C ALA A 129 -0.13 -22.21 -48.69
N ALA A 130 1.01 -21.82 -48.07
CA ALA A 130 2.35 -22.26 -48.45
C ALA A 130 2.69 -23.71 -48.05
N HIS A 131 1.87 -24.33 -47.19
CA HIS A 131 2.06 -25.73 -46.78
C HIS A 131 0.77 -26.53 -47.03
N PRO A 132 0.84 -27.73 -47.64
CA PRO A 132 -0.33 -28.57 -47.90
C PRO A 132 -0.85 -29.19 -46.59
N ASN A 133 -1.57 -28.39 -45.81
CA ASN A 133 -2.12 -28.78 -44.50
C ASN A 133 -3.65 -28.89 -44.54
N GLN A 134 -4.19 -29.83 -43.75
CA GLN A 134 -5.62 -30.18 -43.67
C GLN A 134 -6.43 -29.26 -42.73
N VAL A 135 -5.89 -28.11 -42.31
CA VAL A 135 -6.57 -27.23 -41.34
C VAL A 135 -7.64 -26.41 -42.05
N THR A 136 -8.90 -26.59 -41.63
CA THR A 136 -10.02 -25.80 -42.13
C THR A 136 -10.42 -24.75 -41.10
N LEU A 137 -10.29 -23.47 -41.46
CA LEU A 137 -10.73 -22.36 -40.62
C LEU A 137 -12.24 -22.15 -40.74
N SER A 138 -12.91 -21.91 -39.62
CA SER A 138 -14.33 -21.52 -39.57
C SER A 138 -14.50 -20.02 -39.29
N GLY A 139 -15.67 -19.48 -39.64
CA GLY A 139 -15.96 -18.06 -39.44
C GLY A 139 -16.06 -17.68 -37.97
N LEU A 140 -16.62 -18.57 -37.14
CA LEU A 140 -16.71 -18.37 -35.70
C LEU A 140 -15.32 -18.37 -35.04
N GLN A 141 -14.41 -19.25 -35.47
CA GLN A 141 -13.03 -19.25 -34.96
C GLN A 141 -12.31 -17.93 -35.28
N LEU A 142 -12.46 -17.41 -36.50
CA LEU A 142 -11.86 -16.13 -36.86
C LEU A 142 -12.43 -14.96 -36.05
N ALA A 143 -13.74 -14.97 -35.76
CA ALA A 143 -14.37 -13.95 -34.91
C ALA A 143 -13.90 -14.05 -33.44
N ASP A 144 -13.82 -15.27 -32.90
CA ASP A 144 -13.30 -15.53 -31.54
C ASP A 144 -11.83 -15.09 -31.38
N TRP A 145 -11.01 -15.35 -32.39
CA TRP A 145 -9.62 -14.89 -32.40
C TRP A 145 -9.51 -13.37 -32.54
N LEU A 146 -10.40 -12.73 -33.31
CA LEU A 146 -10.47 -11.27 -33.36
C LEU A 146 -10.81 -10.69 -31.98
N GLU A 147 -11.83 -11.21 -31.31
CA GLU A 147 -12.21 -10.79 -29.96
C GLU A 147 -11.05 -10.98 -28.97
N THR A 148 -10.38 -12.13 -29.03
CA THR A 148 -9.22 -12.45 -28.20
C THR A 148 -8.07 -11.46 -28.43
N CYS A 149 -7.71 -11.18 -29.68
CA CYS A 149 -6.68 -10.19 -29.99
C CYS A 149 -7.07 -8.78 -29.53
N ILE A 150 -8.36 -8.43 -29.64
CA ILE A 150 -8.86 -7.15 -29.14
C ILE A 150 -8.69 -7.05 -27.63
N ARG A 151 -9.21 -8.03 -26.89
CA ARG A 151 -9.22 -8.05 -25.42
C ARG A 151 -7.82 -8.14 -24.81
N GLU A 152 -6.97 -9.00 -25.36
CA GLU A 152 -5.66 -9.31 -24.74
C GLU A 152 -4.54 -8.37 -25.21
N VAL A 153 -4.72 -7.66 -26.34
CA VAL A 153 -3.67 -6.80 -26.91
C VAL A 153 -4.20 -5.41 -27.29
N ILE A 154 -5.20 -5.30 -28.16
CA ILE A 154 -5.57 -4.02 -28.80
C ILE A 154 -6.22 -3.04 -27.82
N THR A 155 -6.85 -3.50 -26.74
CA THR A 155 -7.41 -2.60 -25.72
C THR A 155 -6.43 -2.26 -24.60
N LEU A 156 -5.24 -2.88 -24.57
CA LEU A 156 -4.25 -2.58 -23.52
C LEU A 156 -3.81 -1.10 -23.59
N PRO A 157 -3.61 -0.44 -22.43
CA PRO A 157 -3.15 0.94 -22.38
C PRO A 157 -1.72 1.06 -22.94
N HIS A 158 -1.42 2.22 -23.53
CA HIS A 158 -0.12 2.49 -24.14
C HIS A 158 0.99 2.73 -23.10
N ASN A 159 0.62 3.18 -21.89
CA ASN A 159 1.53 3.30 -20.75
C ASN A 159 1.24 2.17 -19.76
N ASN A 160 2.22 1.32 -19.47
CA ASN A 160 2.03 0.19 -18.57
C ASN A 160 2.80 0.37 -17.25
N VAL A 161 2.16 1.09 -16.32
CA VAL A 161 2.63 1.34 -14.95
C VAL A 161 3.07 0.04 -14.22
N VAL A 162 2.39 -1.08 -14.48
CA VAL A 162 2.71 -2.39 -13.88
C VAL A 162 4.13 -2.83 -14.23
N ALA A 163 4.52 -2.58 -15.47
CA ALA A 163 5.80 -3.01 -15.99
C ALA A 163 6.92 -2.06 -15.50
N GLU A 164 6.66 -0.76 -15.36
CA GLU A 164 7.58 0.19 -14.70
C GLU A 164 7.83 -0.19 -13.24
N ILE A 165 6.80 -0.65 -12.52
CA ILE A 165 6.93 -1.20 -11.16
C ILE A 165 7.84 -2.44 -11.15
N LYS A 166 7.63 -3.39 -12.08
CA LYS A 166 8.49 -4.57 -12.19
C LYS A 166 9.95 -4.20 -12.43
N LYS A 167 10.20 -3.25 -13.34
CA LYS A 167 11.55 -2.75 -13.63
C LYS A 167 12.18 -2.10 -12.40
N LEU A 168 11.42 -1.28 -11.67
CA LEU A 168 11.90 -0.67 -10.43
C LEU A 168 12.32 -1.73 -9.41
N LEU A 169 11.51 -2.76 -9.20
CA LEU A 169 11.82 -3.88 -8.28
C LEU A 169 13.10 -4.63 -8.70
N VAL A 170 13.32 -4.82 -9.99
CA VAL A 170 14.56 -5.44 -10.51
C VAL A 170 15.76 -4.53 -10.25
N ASN A 171 15.64 -3.25 -10.59
CA ASN A 171 16.74 -2.28 -10.45
C ASN A 171 17.16 -2.09 -8.98
N VAL A 172 16.18 -2.05 -8.07
CA VAL A 172 16.41 -1.98 -6.61
C VAL A 172 17.29 -3.14 -6.13
N GLN A 173 17.14 -4.33 -6.71
CA GLN A 173 17.93 -5.52 -6.35
C GLN A 173 19.29 -5.57 -7.06
N ALA A 174 19.37 -5.05 -8.29
CA ALA A 174 20.54 -5.21 -9.14
C ALA A 174 21.76 -4.39 -8.71
N ALA A 175 21.56 -3.15 -8.25
CA ALA A 175 22.65 -2.26 -7.87
C ALA A 175 22.20 -1.17 -6.90
N ARG A 176 23.16 -0.49 -6.26
CA ARG A 176 22.88 0.72 -5.48
C ARG A 176 22.36 1.83 -6.40
N LEU A 177 21.23 2.42 -6.03
CA LEU A 177 20.63 3.54 -6.76
C LEU A 177 21.30 4.85 -6.32
N ASP A 178 21.45 5.78 -7.26
CA ASP A 178 21.94 7.12 -6.93
C ASP A 178 20.81 8.02 -6.40
N ASN A 179 21.19 9.13 -5.77
CA ASN A 179 20.25 10.07 -5.16
C ASN A 179 19.31 10.72 -6.19
N ASN A 180 19.74 10.89 -7.45
CA ASN A 180 18.92 11.50 -8.49
C ASN A 180 17.80 10.53 -8.92
N TYR A 181 18.13 9.26 -9.09
CA TYR A 181 17.16 8.20 -9.35
C TYR A 181 16.15 8.08 -8.20
N LEU A 182 16.62 8.10 -6.95
CA LEU A 182 15.76 8.03 -5.76
C LEU A 182 14.85 9.25 -5.59
N ALA A 183 15.23 10.41 -6.14
CA ALA A 183 14.37 11.60 -6.20
C ALA A 183 13.32 11.47 -7.32
N GLN A 184 13.70 10.99 -8.50
CA GLN A 184 12.78 10.75 -9.62
C GLN A 184 11.74 9.67 -9.30
N ALA A 185 12.15 8.60 -8.60
CA ALA A 185 11.23 7.57 -8.11
C ALA A 185 10.14 8.15 -7.19
N ALA A 186 10.47 9.15 -6.37
CA ALA A 186 9.50 9.82 -5.50
C ALA A 186 8.43 10.58 -6.30
N VAL A 187 8.84 11.23 -7.39
CA VAL A 187 7.93 11.92 -8.33
C VAL A 187 7.03 10.90 -9.02
N PHE A 188 7.59 9.77 -9.44
CA PHE A 188 6.84 8.67 -10.04
C PHE A 188 5.74 8.15 -9.11
N PHE A 189 6.03 7.96 -7.81
CA PHE A 189 5.04 7.46 -6.84
C PHE A 189 3.79 8.34 -6.75
N LYS A 190 3.94 9.66 -6.91
CA LYS A 190 2.81 10.60 -6.89
C LYS A 190 1.84 10.38 -8.06
N GLY A 191 2.33 9.88 -9.20
CA GLY A 191 1.53 9.60 -10.38
C GLY A 191 0.94 8.19 -10.43
N LEU A 192 1.26 7.33 -9.45
CA LEU A 192 0.76 5.96 -9.42
C LEU A 192 -0.73 5.92 -9.06
N PRO A 193 -1.56 5.14 -9.79
CA PRO A 193 -2.86 4.71 -9.30
C PRO A 193 -2.72 3.95 -7.97
N GLY A 194 -3.69 4.05 -7.07
CA GLY A 194 -3.62 3.47 -5.72
C GLY A 194 -3.30 1.96 -5.70
N GLU A 195 -3.95 1.17 -6.55
CA GLU A 195 -3.68 -0.28 -6.67
C GLU A 195 -2.24 -0.59 -7.10
N GLN A 196 -1.63 0.30 -7.88
CA GLN A 196 -0.25 0.15 -8.35
C GLN A 196 0.75 0.54 -7.26
N ALA A 197 0.47 1.59 -6.48
CA ALA A 197 1.24 1.91 -5.29
C ALA A 197 1.24 0.75 -4.27
N ASP A 198 0.08 0.12 -4.07
CA ASP A 198 -0.08 -1.06 -3.22
C ASP A 198 0.70 -2.27 -3.74
N THR A 199 0.65 -2.51 -5.05
CA THR A 199 1.41 -3.59 -5.69
C THR A 199 2.91 -3.38 -5.52
N LEU A 200 3.40 -2.16 -5.74
CA LEU A 200 4.81 -1.82 -5.53
C LEU A 200 5.21 -1.97 -4.06
N ALA A 201 4.36 -1.53 -3.12
CA ALA A 201 4.64 -1.66 -1.69
C ALA A 201 4.79 -3.13 -1.27
N ARG A 202 3.86 -4.00 -1.71
CA ARG A 202 3.94 -5.46 -1.45
C ARG A 202 5.21 -6.06 -2.05
N GLY A 203 5.60 -5.61 -3.24
CA GLY A 203 6.84 -6.01 -3.90
C GLY A 203 8.09 -5.62 -3.11
N LEU A 204 8.23 -4.34 -2.75
CA LEU A 204 9.38 -3.84 -1.97
C LEU A 204 9.46 -4.51 -0.60
N PHE A 205 8.31 -4.69 0.08
CA PHE A 205 8.24 -5.40 1.35
C PHE A 205 8.73 -6.86 1.22
N GLY A 206 8.30 -7.56 0.16
CA GLY A 206 8.75 -8.93 -0.12
C GLY A 206 10.26 -9.03 -0.36
N VAL A 207 10.82 -8.12 -1.16
CA VAL A 207 12.27 -8.06 -1.40
C VAL A 207 13.02 -7.80 -0.10
N TYR A 208 12.60 -6.81 0.68
CA TYR A 208 13.29 -6.43 1.92
C TYR A 208 13.25 -7.52 3.00
N THR A 209 12.17 -8.29 3.05
CA THR A 209 12.00 -9.37 4.04
C THR A 209 12.61 -10.71 3.60
N THR A 210 13.31 -10.73 2.46
CA THR A 210 14.06 -11.90 2.01
C THR A 210 15.36 -12.03 2.81
N VAL A 211 15.53 -13.16 3.51
CA VAL A 211 16.73 -13.44 4.30
C VAL A 211 17.95 -13.56 3.39
N GLY A 212 19.04 -12.89 3.74
CA GLY A 212 20.27 -12.87 2.93
C GLY A 212 20.19 -11.94 1.71
N GLY A 213 19.24 -10.99 1.69
CA GLY A 213 19.19 -9.95 0.67
C GLY A 213 20.45 -9.09 0.64
N GLU A 214 20.81 -8.64 -0.57
CA GLU A 214 22.00 -7.80 -0.78
C GLU A 214 21.90 -6.46 -0.03
N PRO A 215 22.99 -5.99 0.62
CA PRO A 215 22.97 -4.76 1.42
C PRO A 215 22.47 -3.52 0.64
N HIS A 216 22.89 -3.35 -0.62
CA HIS A 216 22.43 -2.22 -1.43
C HIS A 216 20.94 -2.28 -1.73
N ALA A 217 20.36 -3.48 -1.87
CA ALA A 217 18.93 -3.63 -2.10
C ALA A 217 18.13 -3.20 -0.87
N LEU A 218 18.59 -3.57 0.33
CA LEU A 218 17.98 -3.12 1.58
C LEU A 218 18.05 -1.61 1.74
N ASP A 219 19.20 -1.00 1.45
CA ASP A 219 19.39 0.46 1.54
C ASP A 219 18.50 1.22 0.55
N ASN A 220 18.44 0.75 -0.71
CA ASN A 220 17.54 1.30 -1.72
C ASN A 220 16.08 1.31 -1.22
N ILE A 221 15.63 0.20 -0.62
CA ILE A 221 14.25 0.07 -0.11
C ILE A 221 14.03 0.98 1.10
N ARG A 222 14.99 1.10 2.03
CA ARG A 222 14.89 2.04 3.16
C ARG A 222 14.69 3.48 2.70
N GLU A 223 15.29 3.87 1.58
CA GLU A 223 15.11 5.22 1.03
C GLU A 223 13.78 5.39 0.27
N LEU A 224 13.33 4.36 -0.44
CA LEU A 224 12.09 4.41 -1.23
C LEU A 224 10.82 4.22 -0.38
N TRP A 225 10.89 3.40 0.65
CA TRP A 225 9.73 2.96 1.43
C TRP A 225 8.98 4.13 2.08
N PRO A 226 9.64 5.08 2.80
CA PRO A 226 8.94 6.25 3.36
C PRO A 226 8.36 7.19 2.32
N LYS A 227 8.94 7.23 1.11
CA LYS A 227 8.45 8.05 0.00
C LYS A 227 7.22 7.45 -0.65
N LEU A 228 7.11 6.12 -0.67
CA LEU A 228 5.96 5.39 -1.21
C LEU A 228 4.78 5.37 -0.23
N TRP A 229 5.06 5.23 1.08
CA TRP A 229 4.07 5.02 2.13
C TRP A 229 2.84 5.95 2.09
N PRO A 230 2.96 7.27 1.83
CA PRO A 230 1.81 8.17 1.75
C PRO A 230 0.79 7.81 0.67
N TYR A 231 1.20 7.10 -0.38
CA TYR A 231 0.36 6.71 -1.52
C TYR A 231 -0.23 5.29 -1.38
N VAL A 232 0.18 4.55 -0.34
CA VAL A 232 -0.29 3.18 -0.07
C VAL A 232 -1.61 3.24 0.70
N SER A 233 -2.57 2.38 0.32
CA SER A 233 -3.87 2.25 0.98
C SER A 233 -3.76 1.75 2.41
N GLU A 234 -4.75 2.07 3.25
CA GLU A 234 -4.79 1.55 4.64
C GLU A 234 -4.78 0.02 4.68
N ASP A 235 -5.51 -0.64 3.78
CA ASP A 235 -5.54 -2.10 3.67
C ASP A 235 -4.15 -2.70 3.45
N THR A 236 -3.34 -2.06 2.58
CA THR A 236 -1.96 -2.52 2.33
C THR A 236 -1.03 -2.18 3.50
N ARG A 237 -1.28 -1.08 4.23
CA ARG A 237 -0.55 -0.78 5.48
C ARG A 237 -0.85 -1.80 6.58
N PHE A 238 -2.11 -2.17 6.79
CA PHE A 238 -2.51 -3.25 7.71
C PHE A 238 -1.96 -4.61 7.26
N TRP A 239 -1.96 -4.89 5.96
CA TRP A 239 -1.38 -6.12 5.41
C TRP A 239 0.10 -6.28 5.80
N ALA A 240 0.89 -5.21 5.85
CA ALA A 240 2.28 -5.27 6.30
C ALA A 240 2.39 -5.71 7.77
N GLY A 241 1.51 -5.19 8.63
CA GLY A 241 1.38 -5.63 10.03
C GLY A 241 0.95 -7.09 10.16
N THR A 242 -0.05 -7.53 9.39
CA THR A 242 -0.44 -8.95 9.33
C THR A 242 0.70 -9.85 8.85
N ARG A 243 1.53 -9.36 7.92
CA ARG A 243 2.68 -10.12 7.42
C ARG A 243 3.74 -10.31 8.50
N LEU A 244 4.02 -9.27 9.29
CA LEU A 244 4.87 -9.36 10.49
C LEU A 244 4.33 -10.41 11.48
N ALA A 245 3.03 -10.33 11.82
CA ALA A 245 2.41 -11.28 12.75
C ALA A 245 2.53 -12.74 12.28
N ARG A 246 2.38 -12.97 10.97
CA ARG A 246 2.58 -14.29 10.39
C ARG A 246 4.03 -14.78 10.53
N PHE A 247 5.02 -13.93 10.34
CA PHE A 247 6.42 -14.31 10.56
C PHE A 247 6.68 -14.68 12.02
N LEU A 248 6.14 -13.91 12.98
CA LEU A 248 6.25 -14.21 14.40
C LEU A 248 5.58 -15.55 14.76
N ALA A 249 4.36 -15.78 14.28
CA ALA A 249 3.61 -17.02 14.53
C ALA A 249 4.32 -18.27 13.96
N ASN A 250 5.05 -18.11 12.87
CA ASN A 250 5.80 -19.18 12.21
C ASN A 250 7.25 -19.35 12.73
N ALA A 251 7.67 -18.55 13.73
CA ALA A 251 9.05 -18.48 14.20
C ALA A 251 10.10 -18.08 13.13
N ASP A 252 9.67 -17.35 12.09
CA ASP A 252 10.53 -16.77 11.04
C ASP A 252 11.21 -15.48 11.56
N GLN A 253 12.07 -15.62 12.58
CA GLN A 253 12.60 -14.47 13.35
C GLN A 253 13.39 -13.47 12.49
N ALA A 254 14.19 -13.94 11.53
CA ALA A 254 14.97 -13.06 10.66
C ALA A 254 14.06 -12.17 9.78
N GLN A 255 13.02 -12.76 9.19
CA GLN A 255 12.03 -12.03 8.40
C GLN A 255 11.18 -11.10 9.28
N ALA A 256 10.82 -11.52 10.50
CA ALA A 256 10.09 -10.69 11.45
C ALA A 256 10.87 -9.41 11.81
N VAL A 257 12.19 -9.53 12.07
CA VAL A 257 13.07 -8.38 12.33
C VAL A 257 13.08 -7.41 11.13
N LEU A 258 13.23 -7.92 9.90
CA LEU A 258 13.24 -7.09 8.70
C LEU A 258 11.87 -6.42 8.44
N ALA A 259 10.79 -7.17 8.61
CA ALA A 259 9.43 -6.65 8.49
C ALA A 259 9.19 -5.52 9.51
N ARG A 260 9.64 -5.73 10.75
CA ARG A 260 9.50 -4.73 11.80
C ARG A 260 10.28 -3.45 11.49
N GLN A 261 11.51 -3.56 11.00
CA GLN A 261 12.32 -2.40 10.59
C GLN A 261 11.59 -1.51 9.57
N LEU A 262 10.93 -2.08 8.56
CA LEU A 262 10.19 -1.28 7.58
C LEU A 262 8.96 -0.59 8.18
N ILE A 263 8.24 -1.27 9.07
CA ILE A 263 7.07 -0.70 9.75
C ILE A 263 7.51 0.49 10.62
N ASP A 264 8.58 0.32 11.40
CA ASP A 264 9.11 1.37 12.29
C ASP A 264 9.65 2.56 11.49
N LEU A 265 10.27 2.32 10.32
CA LEU A 265 10.81 3.37 9.46
C LEU A 265 9.76 4.40 9.00
N VAL A 266 8.48 4.00 8.96
CA VAL A 266 7.35 4.85 8.57
C VAL A 266 6.42 5.16 9.75
N GLN A 267 6.86 4.88 10.98
CA GLN A 267 6.05 5.06 12.20
C GLN A 267 4.72 4.29 12.10
N GLY A 268 4.73 3.11 11.49
CA GLY A 268 3.57 2.32 11.15
C GLY A 268 3.01 1.47 12.29
N GLY A 269 3.40 1.71 13.54
CA GLY A 269 3.00 0.89 14.71
C GLY A 269 1.48 0.77 14.89
N SER A 270 0.72 1.79 14.49
CA SER A 270 -0.75 1.76 14.52
C SER A 270 -1.41 0.73 13.59
N TYR A 271 -0.69 0.25 12.57
CA TYR A 271 -1.15 -0.77 11.61
C TYR A 271 -0.82 -2.20 12.02
N LEU A 272 -0.27 -2.39 13.23
CA LEU A 272 -0.03 -3.72 13.79
C LEU A 272 -1.36 -4.39 14.15
N PRO A 273 -1.46 -5.73 13.99
CA PRO A 273 -2.60 -6.50 14.49
C PRO A 273 -2.83 -6.29 15.98
N GLN A 274 -4.10 -6.39 16.39
CA GLN A 274 -4.54 -6.05 17.74
C GLN A 274 -3.79 -6.85 18.82
N GLU A 275 -3.48 -8.11 18.58
CA GLU A 275 -2.79 -8.99 19.53
C GLU A 275 -1.37 -8.49 19.83
N ILE A 276 -0.64 -8.08 18.79
CA ILE A 276 0.70 -7.51 18.94
C ILE A 276 0.61 -6.13 19.58
N LYS A 277 -0.35 -5.32 19.12
CA LYS A 277 -0.55 -3.95 19.61
C LYS A 277 -0.85 -3.93 21.11
N VAL A 278 -1.69 -4.84 21.61
CA VAL A 278 -2.00 -4.95 23.05
C VAL A 278 -0.72 -5.22 23.86
N THR A 279 0.08 -6.21 23.47
CA THR A 279 1.30 -6.55 24.18
C THR A 279 2.31 -5.40 24.16
N GLU A 280 2.61 -4.85 22.98
CA GLU A 280 3.60 -3.77 22.85
C GLU A 280 3.16 -2.47 23.55
N LEU A 281 1.86 -2.17 23.54
CA LEU A 281 1.31 -0.99 24.22
C LEU A 281 1.38 -1.16 25.73
N ALA A 282 1.04 -2.34 26.26
CA ALA A 282 1.14 -2.63 27.70
C ALA A 282 2.60 -2.49 28.18
N GLU A 283 3.56 -3.07 27.45
CA GLU A 283 4.98 -2.93 27.73
C GLU A 283 5.45 -1.47 27.67
N ALA A 284 5.03 -0.71 26.66
CA ALA A 284 5.41 0.70 26.54
C ALA A 284 4.84 1.55 27.68
N LEU A 285 3.63 1.24 28.17
CA LEU A 285 3.02 1.91 29.31
C LEU A 285 3.74 1.61 30.62
N GLU A 286 4.14 0.35 30.85
CA GLU A 286 4.96 -0.04 32.00
C GLU A 286 6.36 0.59 31.95
N GLU A 287 7.01 0.53 30.79
CA GLU A 287 8.33 1.14 30.56
C GLU A 287 8.27 2.65 30.83
N LEU A 288 7.21 3.33 30.37
CA LEU A 288 7.06 4.77 30.55
C LEU A 288 6.92 5.14 32.03
N LEU A 289 6.13 4.39 32.80
CA LEU A 289 6.01 4.61 34.24
C LEU A 289 7.34 4.33 34.97
N ASN A 290 8.02 3.24 34.64
CA ASN A 290 9.31 2.91 35.24
C ASN A 290 10.36 3.98 34.98
N VAL A 291 10.43 4.47 33.75
CA VAL A 291 11.30 5.58 33.36
C VAL A 291 10.91 6.87 34.07
N HIS A 292 9.62 7.17 34.19
CA HIS A 292 9.13 8.36 34.89
C HIS A 292 9.56 8.42 36.37
N LEU A 293 9.59 7.25 37.03
CA LEU A 293 9.99 7.11 38.42
C LEU A 293 11.51 7.04 38.62
N ALA A 294 12.28 6.90 37.54
CA ALA A 294 13.73 6.85 37.59
C ALA A 294 14.36 8.24 37.82
N TRP A 295 15.59 8.26 38.32
CA TRP A 295 16.34 9.49 38.60
C TRP A 295 16.70 10.30 37.34
N ASP A 296 16.79 9.64 36.17
CA ASP A 296 17.14 10.21 34.87
C ASP A 296 15.93 10.33 33.92
N ASN A 297 14.72 10.41 34.49
CA ASN A 297 13.46 10.40 33.77
C ASN A 297 13.39 11.43 32.62
N PHE A 298 13.82 12.67 32.84
CA PHE A 298 13.76 13.74 31.84
C PHE A 298 14.52 13.42 30.55
N TYR A 299 15.57 12.59 30.63
CA TYR A 299 16.36 12.18 29.49
C TYR A 299 15.72 11.01 28.74
N ASN A 300 15.13 10.06 29.47
CA ASN A 300 14.66 8.78 28.93
C ASN A 300 13.17 8.79 28.51
N GLU A 301 12.32 9.57 29.18
CA GLU A 301 10.88 9.67 28.89
C GLU A 301 10.57 9.97 27.41
N PRO A 302 11.25 10.91 26.73
CA PRO A 302 10.90 11.27 25.35
C PRO A 302 11.00 10.11 24.35
N ARG A 303 11.91 9.13 24.59
CA ARG A 303 12.05 7.96 23.72
C ARG A 303 10.83 7.05 23.85
N VAL A 304 10.44 6.75 25.09
CA VAL A 304 9.32 5.84 25.38
C VAL A 304 7.99 6.49 25.02
N ALA A 305 7.85 7.80 25.26
CA ALA A 305 6.67 8.57 24.85
C ALA A 305 6.46 8.54 23.31
N ARG A 306 7.53 8.65 22.52
CA ARG A 306 7.45 8.52 21.05
C ARG A 306 6.99 7.14 20.62
N ARG A 307 7.57 6.08 21.19
CA ARG A 307 7.14 4.69 20.94
C ARG A 307 5.65 4.51 21.26
N LEU A 308 5.18 5.05 22.39
CA LEU A 308 3.78 5.03 22.77
C LEU A 308 2.89 5.74 21.73
N ALA A 309 3.29 6.94 21.28
CA ALA A 309 2.54 7.70 20.28
C ALA A 309 2.44 7.00 18.92
N GLU A 310 3.51 6.32 18.48
CA GLU A 310 3.53 5.53 17.24
C GLU A 310 2.58 4.33 17.30
N LEU A 311 2.52 3.64 18.45
CA LEU A 311 1.60 2.51 18.67
C LEU A 311 0.14 2.99 18.68
N VAL A 312 -0.16 4.08 19.38
CA VAL A 312 -1.52 4.64 19.44
C VAL A 312 -1.98 5.13 18.06
N GLY A 313 -1.08 5.74 17.29
CA GLY A 313 -1.36 6.27 15.96
C GLY A 313 -2.16 7.57 15.97
N GLN A 314 -2.45 8.08 14.77
CA GLN A 314 -3.12 9.38 14.60
C GLN A 314 -4.56 9.39 15.12
N HIS A 315 -5.25 8.25 15.04
CA HIS A 315 -6.65 8.14 15.47
C HIS A 315 -6.84 7.91 16.98
N GLY A 316 -5.78 7.85 17.78
CA GLY A 316 -5.93 7.61 19.22
C GLY A 316 -6.40 6.20 19.57
N SER A 317 -6.20 5.22 18.68
CA SER A 317 -6.75 3.86 18.83
C SER A 317 -6.00 3.08 19.90
N VAL A 318 -6.67 2.87 21.03
CA VAL A 318 -6.19 2.12 22.20
C VAL A 318 -7.11 0.91 22.42
N PRO A 319 -6.57 -0.31 22.60
CA PRO A 319 -7.39 -1.48 22.94
C PRO A 319 -8.18 -1.28 24.25
N ASP A 320 -9.46 -1.67 24.26
CA ASP A 320 -10.39 -1.45 25.38
C ASP A 320 -9.85 -1.92 26.74
N ASN A 321 -9.16 -3.07 26.77
CA ASN A 321 -8.57 -3.63 27.99
C ASN A 321 -7.42 -2.80 28.57
N LEU A 322 -6.83 -1.89 27.78
CA LEU A 322 -5.73 -1.02 28.17
C LEU A 322 -6.14 0.44 28.39
N VAL A 323 -7.37 0.84 28.04
CA VAL A 323 -7.84 2.24 28.13
C VAL A 323 -7.59 2.84 29.52
N ARG A 324 -7.96 2.14 30.59
CA ARG A 324 -7.74 2.62 31.96
C ARG A 324 -6.26 2.79 32.31
N GLN A 325 -5.43 1.83 31.93
CA GLN A 325 -3.98 1.90 32.17
C GLN A 325 -3.35 3.03 31.35
N TYR A 326 -3.72 3.16 30.08
CA TYR A 326 -3.27 4.21 29.18
C TYR A 326 -3.55 5.61 29.74
N VAL A 327 -4.81 5.87 30.11
CA VAL A 327 -5.21 7.17 30.67
C VAL A 327 -4.50 7.43 32.00
N LYS A 328 -4.49 6.45 32.92
CA LYS A 328 -3.80 6.60 34.22
C LYS A 328 -2.32 6.94 34.00
N THR A 329 -1.61 6.17 33.18
CA THR A 329 -0.19 6.41 32.90
C THR A 329 0.05 7.79 32.33
N LEU A 330 -0.72 8.22 31.32
CA LEU A 330 -0.55 9.53 30.72
C LEU A 330 -0.82 10.67 31.69
N VAL A 331 -1.88 10.58 32.51
CA VAL A 331 -2.14 11.56 33.56
C VAL A 331 -0.98 11.59 34.55
N THR A 332 -0.52 10.44 35.04
CA THR A 332 0.60 10.35 36.00
C THR A 332 1.85 11.06 35.48
N VAL A 333 2.29 10.77 34.26
CA VAL A 333 3.52 11.36 33.71
C VAL A 333 3.34 12.84 33.36
N PHE A 334 2.16 13.23 32.87
CA PHE A 334 1.84 14.61 32.54
C PHE A 334 1.81 15.53 33.76
N LEU A 335 1.35 15.01 34.91
CA LEU A 335 1.38 15.72 36.19
C LEU A 335 2.79 15.89 36.77
N THR A 336 3.81 15.31 36.15
CA THR A 336 5.23 15.38 36.55
C THR A 336 5.54 14.75 37.91
N ASN A 337 6.83 14.61 38.20
CA ASN A 337 7.33 14.23 39.52
C ASN A 337 7.49 15.43 40.48
N GLY A 338 7.13 16.66 40.05
CA GLY A 338 7.26 17.88 40.84
C GLY A 338 8.64 18.54 40.86
N HIS A 339 9.67 17.90 40.31
CA HIS A 339 11.02 18.47 40.20
C HIS A 339 11.22 19.28 38.92
N GLY A 340 10.34 19.10 37.93
CA GLY A 340 10.40 19.78 36.65
C GLY A 340 9.50 19.10 35.63
N GLU A 341 9.38 19.75 34.48
CA GLU A 341 8.66 19.21 33.34
C GLU A 341 9.65 18.57 32.36
N ALA A 342 9.33 17.37 31.88
CA ALA A 342 10.07 16.71 30.82
C ALA A 342 9.87 17.45 29.49
N LYS A 343 10.62 18.54 29.27
CA LYS A 343 10.42 19.47 28.12
C LYS A 343 10.35 18.78 26.76
N ALA A 344 11.13 17.71 26.57
CA ALA A 344 11.16 16.95 25.31
C ALA A 344 10.02 15.93 25.19
N ALA A 345 9.44 15.47 26.30
CA ALA A 345 8.32 14.54 26.31
C ALA A 345 6.96 15.25 26.35
N ASN A 346 6.89 16.45 26.94
CA ASN A 346 5.63 17.17 27.12
C ASN A 346 4.84 17.43 25.83
N PRO A 347 5.44 17.85 24.69
CA PRO A 347 4.71 17.99 23.44
C PRO A 347 4.03 16.70 22.97
N ILE A 348 4.64 15.54 23.27
CA ILE A 348 4.10 14.22 22.92
C ILE A 348 2.93 13.88 23.85
N TYR A 349 3.04 14.17 25.14
CA TYR A 349 1.93 13.98 26.07
C TYR A 349 0.74 14.89 25.72
N LEU A 350 1.01 16.14 25.34
CA LEU A 350 -0.02 17.07 24.88
C LEU A 350 -0.75 16.54 23.64
N ASP A 351 -0.01 16.02 22.66
CA ASP A 351 -0.58 15.40 21.47
C ASP A 351 -1.42 14.15 21.81
N LEU A 352 -0.90 13.25 22.66
CA LEU A 352 -1.61 12.03 23.07
C LEU A 352 -2.90 12.34 23.85
N ILE A 353 -2.84 13.22 24.85
CA ILE A 353 -4.01 13.67 25.63
C ILE A 353 -5.00 14.42 24.72
N GLY A 354 -4.49 15.22 23.79
CA GLY A 354 -5.29 15.90 22.78
C GLY A 354 -6.10 14.96 21.89
N ARG A 355 -5.68 13.70 21.75
CA ARG A 355 -6.37 12.65 20.99
C ARG A 355 -7.36 11.83 21.81
N PHE A 356 -7.51 12.09 23.12
CA PHE A 356 -8.49 11.35 23.94
C PHE A 356 -9.89 11.41 23.34
N ASP A 357 -10.59 10.28 23.35
CA ASP A 357 -12.02 10.26 23.10
C ASP A 357 -12.82 10.70 24.35
N PRO A 358 -14.15 10.84 24.29
CA PRO A 358 -14.95 11.21 25.45
C PRO A 358 -14.84 10.25 26.65
N GLU A 359 -14.67 8.95 26.41
CA GLU A 359 -14.51 7.95 27.49
C GLU A 359 -13.17 8.14 28.20
N GLN A 360 -12.09 8.26 27.44
CA GLN A 360 -10.74 8.52 27.94
C GLN A 360 -10.66 9.85 28.70
N ALA A 361 -11.30 10.89 28.16
CA ALA A 361 -11.43 12.20 28.83
C ALA A 361 -12.20 12.10 30.15
N SER A 362 -13.29 11.33 30.18
CA SER A 362 -14.06 11.06 31.40
C SER A 362 -13.25 10.31 32.46
N ILE A 363 -12.43 9.33 32.06
CA ILE A 363 -11.51 8.64 32.97
C ILE A 363 -10.45 9.62 33.49
N ALA A 364 -9.90 10.47 32.62
CA ALA A 364 -8.90 11.48 32.99
C ALA A 364 -9.45 12.52 33.99
N LEU A 365 -10.68 12.99 33.79
CA LEU A 365 -11.37 13.88 34.73
C LEU A 365 -11.47 13.26 36.13
N ARG A 366 -11.72 11.95 36.20
CA ARG A 366 -11.87 11.21 37.45
C ARG A 366 -10.55 10.74 38.05
N ALA A 367 -9.41 11.02 37.41
CA ALA A 367 -8.11 10.48 37.81
C ALA A 367 -7.68 10.89 39.23
N PHE A 368 -8.18 12.02 39.76
CA PHE A 368 -7.96 12.42 41.16
C PHE A 368 -8.49 11.41 42.20
N THR A 369 -9.33 10.45 41.80
CA THR A 369 -9.81 9.37 42.66
C THR A 369 -8.76 8.28 42.90
N ASP A 370 -7.74 8.20 42.05
CA ASP A 370 -6.57 7.35 42.27
C ASP A 370 -5.67 7.95 43.36
N ALA A 371 -5.19 7.09 44.27
CA ALA A 371 -4.43 7.54 45.44
C ALA A 371 -3.03 8.08 45.06
N GLU A 372 -2.41 7.54 44.03
CA GLU A 372 -1.09 7.97 43.56
C GLU A 372 -1.20 9.35 42.89
N ILE A 373 -2.21 9.53 42.04
CA ILE A 373 -2.50 10.80 41.38
C ILE A 373 -2.89 11.88 42.40
N SER A 374 -3.78 11.55 43.35
CA SER A 374 -4.13 12.45 44.47
C SER A 374 -2.89 12.89 45.26
N SER A 375 -1.93 11.99 45.48
CA SER A 375 -0.65 12.31 46.13
C SER A 375 0.21 13.27 45.30
N GLN A 376 0.32 13.07 43.97
CA GLN A 376 1.05 13.99 43.09
C GLN A 376 0.48 15.42 43.14
N LEU A 377 -0.85 15.54 43.20
CA LEU A 377 -1.56 16.82 43.24
C LEU A 377 -1.28 17.67 44.50
N GLN A 378 -0.53 17.15 45.49
CA GLN A 378 -0.03 17.96 46.60
C GLN A 378 1.05 18.96 46.16
N ARG A 379 1.72 18.69 45.04
CA ARG A 379 2.84 19.48 44.52
C ARG A 379 2.35 20.63 43.65
N SER A 380 2.97 21.81 43.78
CA SER A 380 2.55 23.03 43.07
C SER A 380 2.62 22.90 41.55
N LEU A 381 3.66 22.24 41.01
CA LEU A 381 3.79 22.01 39.57
C LEU A 381 2.70 21.07 39.04
N SER A 382 2.45 19.97 39.74
CA SER A 382 1.40 19.02 39.38
C SER A 382 0.01 19.66 39.38
N ARG A 383 -0.27 20.60 40.28
CA ARG A 383 -1.53 21.37 40.26
C ARG A 383 -1.67 22.22 38.99
N LYS A 384 -0.60 22.89 38.56
CA LYS A 384 -0.61 23.65 37.30
C LYS A 384 -0.87 22.76 36.10
N LYS A 385 -0.22 21.59 36.05
CA LYS A 385 -0.42 20.59 34.99
C LYS A 385 -1.82 19.97 35.07
N TRP A 386 -2.41 19.84 36.25
CA TRP A 386 -3.80 19.42 36.41
C TRP A 386 -4.77 20.42 35.78
N ASP A 387 -4.58 21.71 36.02
CA ASP A 387 -5.41 22.74 35.37
C ASP A 387 -5.26 22.73 33.85
N GLU A 388 -4.02 22.52 33.35
CA GLU A 388 -3.74 22.33 31.93
C GLU A 388 -4.48 21.10 31.36
N LEU A 389 -4.42 19.96 32.05
CA LEU A 389 -5.13 18.74 31.68
C LEU A 389 -6.65 18.99 31.59
N LEU A 390 -7.23 19.63 32.61
CA LEU A 390 -8.67 19.94 32.64
C LEU A 390 -9.08 20.81 31.45
N ASN A 391 -8.24 21.77 31.06
CA ASN A 391 -8.51 22.63 29.89
C ASN A 391 -8.46 21.85 28.58
N MET A 392 -7.54 20.88 28.46
CA MET A 392 -7.44 20.04 27.26
C MET A 392 -8.64 19.11 27.09
N ILE A 393 -9.13 18.52 28.19
CA ILE A 393 -10.23 17.57 28.13
C ILE A 393 -11.60 18.24 28.10
N ASP A 394 -11.72 19.52 28.46
CA ASP A 394 -12.99 20.27 28.56
C ASP A 394 -13.90 20.07 27.33
N VAL A 395 -13.35 20.29 26.13
CA VAL A 395 -14.09 20.15 24.86
C VAL A 395 -14.54 18.73 24.56
N LYS A 396 -13.96 17.74 25.23
CA LYS A 396 -14.26 16.30 25.11
C LYS A 396 -15.30 15.84 26.14
N ILE A 397 -15.55 16.61 27.19
CA ILE A 397 -16.57 16.32 28.20
C ILE A 397 -17.94 16.78 27.70
N THR A 398 -18.70 15.84 27.14
CA THR A 398 -19.98 16.15 26.50
C THR A 398 -21.19 15.83 27.36
N SER A 399 -21.11 14.85 28.26
CA SER A 399 -22.27 14.46 29.06
C SER A 399 -22.55 15.49 30.17
N ARG A 400 -23.83 15.72 30.45
CA ARG A 400 -24.25 16.67 31.48
C ARG A 400 -23.69 16.34 32.87
N PRO A 401 -23.78 15.08 33.38
CA PRO A 401 -23.22 14.73 34.69
C PRO A 401 -21.71 14.98 34.78
N GLU A 402 -20.96 14.71 33.71
CA GLU A 402 -19.51 14.94 33.69
C GLU A 402 -19.15 16.42 33.61
N ARG A 403 -19.95 17.24 32.90
CA ARG A 403 -19.77 18.69 32.92
C ARG A 403 -20.04 19.30 34.29
N GLU A 404 -21.07 18.83 34.97
CA GLU A 404 -21.35 19.23 36.35
C GLU A 404 -20.19 18.82 37.29
N LEU A 405 -19.62 17.62 37.12
CA LEU A 405 -18.40 17.23 37.84
C LEU A 405 -17.20 18.11 37.49
N LEU A 406 -16.94 18.38 36.21
CA LEU A 406 -15.82 19.23 35.77
C LEU A 406 -15.92 20.64 36.38
N GLN A 407 -17.12 21.21 36.38
CA GLN A 407 -17.37 22.50 37.02
C GLN A 407 -17.12 22.43 38.52
N ALA A 408 -17.65 21.42 39.22
CA ALA A 408 -17.43 21.23 40.65
C ALA A 408 -15.94 21.04 41.00
N VAL A 409 -15.17 20.35 40.14
CA VAL A 409 -13.73 20.19 40.29
C VAL A 409 -13.00 21.52 40.13
N ARG A 410 -13.38 22.36 39.14
CA ARG A 410 -12.78 23.69 38.91
C ARG A 410 -13.12 24.70 40.01
N GLU A 411 -14.33 24.63 40.54
CA GLU A 411 -14.82 25.53 41.61
C GLU A 411 -14.43 25.04 43.01
N PHE A 412 -13.72 23.92 43.13
CA PHE A 412 -13.34 23.35 44.41
C PHE A 412 -12.44 24.34 45.19
N PRO A 413 -12.83 24.76 46.40
CA PRO A 413 -12.10 25.81 47.14
C PRO A 413 -10.77 25.33 47.74
N GLY A 414 -10.55 24.01 47.78
CA GLY A 414 -9.34 23.38 48.28
C GLY A 414 -8.31 23.09 47.19
N THR A 415 -7.31 22.31 47.56
CA THR A 415 -6.29 21.85 46.61
C THR A 415 -6.73 20.53 45.96
N PRO A 416 -6.44 20.29 44.67
CA PRO A 416 -6.92 19.10 43.95
C PRO A 416 -6.63 17.76 44.61
N ASP A 417 -5.55 17.65 45.41
CA ASP A 417 -5.24 16.45 46.21
C ASP A 417 -6.36 16.05 47.18
N LYS A 418 -7.21 17.00 47.61
CA LYS A 418 -8.31 16.77 48.54
C LYS A 418 -9.66 16.43 47.88
N LEU A 419 -9.76 16.53 46.55
CA LEU A 419 -11.00 16.27 45.81
C LEU A 419 -11.60 14.90 46.15
N ARG A 420 -10.75 13.87 46.26
CA ARG A 420 -11.18 12.51 46.60
C ARG A 420 -11.82 12.39 47.98
N LEU A 421 -11.47 13.26 48.92
CA LEU A 421 -11.99 13.24 50.29
C LEU A 421 -13.30 14.04 50.42
N ASP A 422 -13.55 14.96 49.50
CA ASP A 422 -14.70 15.86 49.55
C ASP A 422 -16.05 15.13 49.37
N SER A 423 -17.00 15.46 50.24
CA SER A 423 -18.32 14.81 50.24
C SER A 423 -19.23 15.27 49.10
N GLY A 424 -19.06 16.51 48.61
CA GLY A 424 -19.79 17.06 47.47
C GLY A 424 -19.32 16.43 46.17
N ILE A 425 -18.00 16.36 45.96
CA ILE A 425 -17.38 15.69 44.81
C ILE A 425 -17.80 14.21 44.74
N LYS A 426 -17.83 13.50 45.88
CA LYS A 426 -18.31 12.11 45.94
C LYS A 426 -19.76 11.94 45.46
N ARG A 427 -20.63 12.94 45.66
CA ARG A 427 -22.02 12.88 45.15
C ARG A 427 -22.07 12.98 43.64
N TYR A 428 -21.26 13.86 43.03
CA TYR A 428 -21.13 13.92 41.57
C TYR A 428 -20.59 12.62 41.00
N LEU A 429 -19.58 12.03 41.63
CA LEU A 429 -19.03 10.73 41.21
C LEU A 429 -20.08 9.60 41.27
N ALA A 430 -20.93 9.58 42.30
CA ALA A 430 -21.99 8.58 42.45
C ALA A 430 -23.15 8.75 41.44
N ALA A 431 -23.28 9.93 40.83
CA ALA A 431 -24.30 10.23 39.83
C ALA A 431 -23.86 9.86 38.40
N LEU A 432 -22.60 9.45 38.21
CA LEU A 432 -22.10 9.02 36.91
C LEU A 432 -22.56 7.59 36.59
N PRO A 433 -22.82 7.27 35.31
CA PRO A 433 -23.02 5.90 34.88
C PRO A 433 -21.74 5.08 35.17
N ASN A 434 -21.94 3.83 35.61
CA ASN A 434 -20.86 2.88 35.91
C ASN A 434 -19.96 2.60 34.71
#